data_AF-A0A8T6Y0J4-F1
#
_entry.id   AF-A0A8T6Y0J4-F1
#
_cell.length_a   1.000
_cell.length_b   1.000
_cell.length_c   1.000
_cell.angle_alpha   90.00
_cell.angle_beta   90.00
_cell.angle_gamma   90.00
#
_symmetry.space_group_name_H-M   'P 1'
#
loop_
_entity.id
_entity.type
_entity.pdbx_description
1 polymer ?
#
loop_
_entity_poly.entity_id
_entity_poly.type
_entity_poly.pdbx_seq_one_letter_code
_entity_poly.pdbx_strand_id
1 'polypeptide(L)'
;GLEGVEDVRGRSDLFGKPLHVTRRNVADMLASTGTLVMGEADEATPAVLVRGLSARTPSGGEQGPEHVLVPPGECLFTPVYMGALLDEGNEDPE
;
A
#
# COMPACT_ATOMS: atom_id res chain seq x y z
N GLY A 1 -8.92 -6.03 14.02
CA GLY A 1 -8.57 -5.53 12.68
C GLY A 1 -7.06 -5.53 12.51
N LEU A 2 -6.57 -5.22 11.32
CA LEU A 2 -5.14 -5.10 11.00
C LEU A 2 -4.79 -3.62 10.80
N GLU A 3 -3.64 -3.17 11.31
CA GLU A 3 -3.05 -1.90 10.91
C GLU A 3 -2.43 -2.08 9.51
N GLY A 4 -3.04 -1.44 8.50
CA GLY A 4 -2.67 -1.68 7.10
C GLY A 4 -1.27 -1.17 6.74
N VAL A 5 -0.83 -0.08 7.37
CA VAL A 5 0.50 0.51 7.18
C VAL A 5 1.21 0.59 8.52
N GLU A 6 2.37 -0.06 8.63
CA GLU A 6 3.25 0.09 9.79
C GLU A 6 4.28 1.19 9.51
N ASP A 7 4.22 2.28 10.28
CA ASP A 7 5.25 3.31 10.26
C ASP A 7 6.45 2.87 11.12
N VAL A 8 7.58 2.63 10.45
CA VAL A 8 8.83 2.20 11.12
C VAL A 8 9.89 3.29 11.09
N ARG A 9 9.55 4.52 10.73
CA ARG A 9 10.46 5.67 10.80
C ARG A 9 10.92 5.87 12.25
N GLY A 10 12.19 6.22 12.41
CA GLY A 10 12.84 6.36 13.72
C GLY A 10 13.31 5.03 14.34
N ARG A 11 12.89 3.86 13.84
CA ARG A 11 13.50 2.59 14.26
C ARG A 11 14.96 2.51 13.80
N SER A 12 15.83 1.96 14.63
CA SER A 12 17.23 1.71 14.27
C SER A 12 17.36 0.48 13.38
N ASP A 13 18.23 0.58 12.37
CA ASP A 13 18.70 -0.55 11.57
C ASP A 13 19.77 -1.38 12.33
N LEU A 14 20.34 -2.37 11.64
CA LEU A 14 21.39 -3.24 12.17
C LEU A 14 22.67 -2.50 12.60
N PHE A 15 22.89 -1.29 12.12
CA PHE A 15 24.07 -0.46 12.41
C PHE A 15 23.72 0.73 13.32
N GLY A 16 22.53 0.72 13.93
CA GLY A 16 22.07 1.78 14.82
C GLY A 16 21.58 3.04 14.12
N LYS A 17 21.47 3.06 12.79
CA LYS A 17 21.01 4.24 12.03
C LYS A 17 19.49 4.29 12.00
N PRO A 18 18.85 5.46 12.23
CA PRO A 18 17.41 5.57 12.18
C PRO A 18 16.88 5.45 10.74
N LEU A 19 15.76 4.74 10.56
CA LEU A 19 15.01 4.73 9.31
C LEU A 19 14.31 6.09 9.11
N HIS A 20 14.51 6.74 7.97
CA HIS A 20 13.95 8.07 7.72
C HIS A 20 12.63 8.07 6.94
N VAL A 21 12.41 7.08 6.07
CA VAL A 21 11.33 7.12 5.08
C VAL A 21 10.32 5.97 5.26
N THR A 22 10.79 4.83 5.75
CA THR A 22 10.10 3.55 5.59
C THR A 22 8.75 3.49 6.31
N ARG A 23 7.69 3.36 5.50
CA ARG A 23 6.34 2.93 5.89
C ARG A 23 6.07 1.60 5.19
N ARG A 24 5.64 0.58 5.91
CA ARG A 24 5.44 -0.77 5.36
C ARG A 24 3.96 -1.01 5.15
N ASN A 25 3.54 -1.28 3.91
CA ASN A 25 2.17 -1.63 3.61
C ASN A 25 1.91 -3.11 3.93
N VAL A 26 1.63 -3.40 5.20
CA VAL A 26 1.43 -4.77 5.72
C VAL A 26 0.22 -5.44 5.06
N ALA A 27 -0.85 -4.68 4.81
CA ALA A 27 -2.04 -5.19 4.13
C ALA A 27 -1.70 -5.72 2.73
N ASP A 28 -0.99 -4.92 1.93
CA ASP A 28 -0.62 -5.30 0.55
C ASP A 28 0.40 -6.44 0.49
N MET A 29 1.36 -6.49 1.42
CA MET A 29 2.29 -7.61 1.53
C MET A 29 1.56 -8.93 1.83
N LEU A 30 0.53 -8.91 2.69
CA LEU A 30 -0.28 -10.08 2.99
C LEU A 30 -1.18 -10.46 1.82
N ALA A 31 -1.78 -9.48 1.15
CA ALA A 31 -2.58 -9.70 -0.06
C ALA A 31 -1.74 -10.36 -1.16
N SER A 32 -0.56 -9.82 -1.44
CA SER A 32 0.40 -10.38 -2.40
C SER A 32 0.83 -11.80 -2.04
N THR A 33 1.09 -12.06 -0.76
CA THR A 33 1.41 -13.41 -0.28
C THR A 33 0.21 -14.36 -0.44
N GLY A 34 -0.99 -13.85 -0.18
CA GLY A 34 -2.24 -14.58 -0.40
C GLY A 34 -2.41 -14.96 -1.86
N THR A 35 -2.26 -14.02 -2.79
CA THR A 35 -2.33 -14.24 -4.24
C THR A 35 -1.35 -15.33 -4.68
N LEU A 36 -0.11 -15.31 -4.17
CA LEU A 36 0.89 -16.33 -4.48
C LEU A 36 0.44 -17.76 -4.10
N VAL A 37 -0.35 -17.90 -3.05
CA VAL A 37 -0.88 -19.20 -2.59
C VAL A 37 -2.22 -19.55 -3.24
N MET A 38 -3.07 -18.55 -3.47
CA MET A 38 -4.40 -18.71 -4.05
C MET A 38 -4.36 -19.08 -5.53
N GLY A 39 -3.31 -18.64 -6.24
CA GLY A 39 -3.23 -18.74 -7.69
C GLY A 39 -3.99 -17.62 -8.38
N GLU A 40 -3.87 -17.54 -9.70
CA GLU A 40 -4.47 -16.47 -10.54
C GLU A 40 -5.48 -17.00 -11.57
N ALA A 41 -5.77 -18.31 -11.56
CA ALA A 41 -6.58 -18.99 -12.56
C ALA A 41 -7.60 -19.96 -11.91
N ASP A 42 -7.57 -21.23 -12.28
CA ASP A 42 -8.54 -22.27 -11.91
C ASP A 42 -8.16 -23.06 -10.66
N GLU A 43 -7.18 -22.60 -9.86
CA GLU A 43 -6.69 -23.26 -8.65
C GLU A 43 -7.76 -23.38 -7.56
N ALA A 44 -8.88 -22.67 -7.70
CA ALA A 44 -10.07 -22.77 -6.86
C ALA A 44 -9.79 -22.61 -5.35
N THR A 45 -8.79 -21.80 -5.00
CA THR A 45 -8.39 -21.53 -3.61
C THR A 45 -8.74 -20.09 -3.24
N PRO A 46 -9.90 -19.83 -2.61
CA PRO A 46 -10.42 -18.46 -2.45
C PRO A 46 -9.93 -17.74 -1.18
N ALA A 47 -9.20 -18.42 -0.28
CA ALA A 47 -8.81 -17.85 1.00
C ALA A 47 -7.52 -18.47 1.55
N VAL A 48 -6.76 -17.66 2.29
CA VAL A 48 -5.50 -18.05 2.94
C VAL A 48 -5.54 -17.63 4.40
N LEU A 49 -5.09 -18.54 5.28
CA LEU A 49 -4.93 -18.26 6.71
C LEU A 49 -3.46 -18.04 7.05
N VAL A 50 -3.10 -16.81 7.41
CA VAL A 50 -1.76 -16.46 7.89
C VAL A 50 -1.71 -16.61 9.42
N ARG A 51 -0.72 -17.35 9.94
CA ARG A 51 -0.49 -17.57 11.38
C ARG A 51 0.90 -17.12 11.79
N GLY A 52 1.05 -16.67 13.04
CA GLY A 52 2.34 -16.24 13.61
C GLY A 52 2.78 -14.84 13.20
N LEU A 53 1.91 -14.05 12.58
CA LEU A 53 2.21 -12.67 12.21
C LEU A 53 2.14 -11.76 13.45
N SER A 54 3.26 -11.12 13.79
CA SER A 54 3.32 -10.06 14.81
C SER A 54 2.82 -8.72 14.24
N ALA A 55 1.58 -8.68 13.76
CA ALA A 55 0.97 -7.47 13.24
C ALA A 55 0.37 -6.61 14.35
N ARG A 56 0.35 -5.29 14.11
CA ARG A 56 -0.32 -4.35 14.99
C ARG A 56 -1.82 -4.37 14.77
N THR A 57 -2.55 -4.25 15.87
CA THR A 57 -4.00 -4.04 15.87
C THR A 57 -4.25 -2.54 15.98
N PRO A 58 -5.15 -1.97 15.16
CA PRO A 58 -5.47 -0.54 15.25
C PRO A 58 -6.03 -0.19 16.62
N SER A 59 -5.57 0.91 17.20
CA SER A 59 -5.92 1.33 18.57
C SER A 59 -7.32 1.99 18.68
N GLY A 60 -8.05 2.11 17.57
CA GLY A 60 -9.34 2.79 17.45
C GLY A 60 -9.46 3.54 16.12
N GLY A 61 -10.68 3.97 15.76
CA GLY A 61 -10.98 4.64 14.49
C GLY A 61 -11.51 3.70 13.40
N GLU A 62 -12.17 4.28 12.40
CA GLU A 62 -12.55 3.55 11.18
C GLU A 62 -11.29 3.28 10.35
N GLN A 63 -11.13 2.03 9.94
CA GLN A 63 -10.01 1.62 9.08
C GLN A 63 -10.53 1.53 7.65
N GLY A 64 -10.28 2.57 6.87
CA GLY A 64 -10.61 2.60 5.45
C GLY A 64 -9.38 2.70 4.54
N PRO A 65 -9.61 2.68 3.22
CA PRO A 65 -8.55 2.74 2.21
C PRO A 65 -7.68 4.00 2.32
N GLU A 66 -8.19 5.10 2.89
CA GLU A 66 -7.47 6.34 3.15
C GLU A 66 -6.20 6.15 4.01
N HIS A 67 -6.14 5.10 4.83
CA HIS A 67 -4.97 4.79 5.65
C HIS A 67 -3.86 4.06 4.88
N VAL A 68 -4.15 3.55 3.69
CA VAL A 68 -3.22 2.76 2.87
C VAL A 68 -2.86 3.48 1.57
N LEU A 69 -3.74 4.36 1.09
CA LEU A 69 -3.52 5.17 -0.11
C LEU A 69 -2.60 6.35 0.19
N VAL A 70 -1.76 6.70 -0.79
CA VAL A 70 -0.98 7.94 -0.75
C VAL A 70 -1.90 9.08 -1.19
N PRO A 71 -2.04 10.16 -0.39
CA PRO A 71 -2.85 11.31 -0.79
C PRO A 71 -2.38 11.89 -2.13
N PRO A 72 -3.30 12.35 -3.01
CA PRO A 72 -2.93 12.88 -4.32
C PRO A 72 -1.87 13.99 -4.26
N GLY A 73 -1.94 14.88 -3.27
CA GLY A 73 -0.96 15.96 -3.06
C GLY A 73 0.41 15.52 -2.52
N GLU A 74 0.53 14.28 -2.02
CA GLU A 74 1.78 13.68 -1.56
C GLU A 74 2.38 12.68 -2.57
N CYS A 75 1.65 12.39 -3.65
CA CYS A 75 2.04 11.41 -4.64
C CYS A 75 2.79 12.07 -5.81
N LEU A 76 4.05 11.67 -6.00
CA LEU A 76 4.89 12.14 -7.11
C LEU A 76 4.28 11.85 -8.49
N PHE A 77 3.50 10.76 -8.62
CA PHE A 77 2.94 10.32 -9.89
C PHE A 77 1.62 11.02 -10.24
N THR A 78 0.89 11.53 -9.25
CA THR A 78 -0.42 12.16 -9.49
C THR A 78 -0.32 13.32 -10.49
N PRO A 79 0.61 14.29 -10.36
CA PRO A 79 0.69 15.39 -11.33
C PRO A 79 1.01 14.92 -12.76
N VAL A 80 1.85 13.89 -12.90
CA VAL A 80 2.21 13.33 -14.21
C VAL A 80 0.98 12.68 -14.86
N TYR A 81 0.25 11.88 -14.09
CA TYR A 81 -0.91 11.15 -14.60
C TYR A 81 -2.08 12.08 -14.91
N MET A 82 -2.32 13.08 -14.07
CA MET A 82 -3.36 14.09 -14.29
C MET A 82 -2.98 15.03 -15.45
N GLY A 83 -1.71 15.40 -15.59
CA GLY A 83 -1.24 16.18 -16.73
C GLY A 83 -1.48 15.45 -18.06
N ALA A 84 -1.11 14.18 -18.15
CA ALA A 84 -1.34 13.36 -19.35
C ALA A 84 -2.83 13.18 -19.67
N LEU A 85 -3.69 12.98 -18.66
CA LEU A 85 -5.14 12.84 -18.85
C LEU A 85 -5.84 14.15 -19.26
N LEU A 86 -5.27 15.30 -18.89
CA LEU A 86 -5.82 16.61 -19.24
C LEU A 86 -5.30 17.14 -20.58
N ASP A 87 -4.19 16.60 -21.10
CA ASP A 87 -3.63 16.98 -22.41
C ASP A 87 -4.33 16.28 -23.60
N GLU A 88 -5.01 15.14 -23.40
CA GLU A 88 -5.76 14.45 -24.47
C GLU A 88 -7.04 15.20 -24.93
N GLY A 89 -7.29 16.40 -24.39
CA GLY A 89 -8.43 17.25 -24.76
C GLY A 89 -8.09 18.46 -25.63
N ASN A 90 -6.82 18.70 -25.99
CA ASN A 90 -6.41 19.85 -26.80
C ASN A 90 -5.94 19.42 -28.20
N GLU A 91 -6.85 18.81 -28.97
CA GLU A 91 -6.74 18.85 -30.43
C GLU A 91 -6.96 20.30 -30.86
N ASP A 92 -5.89 20.98 -31.28
CA ASP A 92 -5.96 22.32 -31.86
C ASP A 92 -6.92 22.30 -33.06
N PRO A 93 -8.00 23.12 -33.07
CA PRO A 93 -8.83 23.24 -34.25
C PRO A 93 -8.04 24.01 -35.34
N GLU A 94 -7.76 23.34 -36.46
CA GLU A 94 -7.32 23.98 -37.71
C GLU A 94 -8.38 24.97 -38.25
#